data_AF-A0A5A7VV60-F1
#
_entry.id   AF-A0A5A7VV60-F1
#
_cell.length_a   1.000
_cell.length_b   1.000
_cell.length_c   1.000
_cell.angle_alpha   90.00
_cell.angle_beta   90.00
_cell.angle_gamma   90.00
#
_symmetry.space_group_name_H-M   'P 1'
#
loop_
_entity.id
_entity.type
_entity.pdbx_description
1 polymer ?
#
loop_
_entity_poly.entity_id
_entity_poly.type
_entity_poly.pdbx_seq_one_letter_code
_entity_poly.pdbx_strand_id
1 'polypeptide(L)'
;MNLLQLLQIPWHATYRLLRWLAPVVLVLCGGTAIGVGLFGGGTGHLDMAIAVFGGGVLFLWAFFLSTSLLLAIDARQLRVPGVQRQIIASLLLYAVLSIAVPTVLLGMIGAPVFNAAIVLALSGAGGLAFALVPRYIAIFIGLTPALVNTLWHRLHLPGIGDPRFVHAALPMTVFLLLVIVVCWRRLMRAGSSRAQGWSSPMVLQYRNGSWGHWHTIGDLGQLRQRPDWLQLAVNLGDVGPATPCKALRVALGGWYLPQTARSYARQLGLLFAFAVLPLLGLALLIQWGQHDKQTADVLEGVLIGSLGMTGVCAGPAIGILSLAWLSKRWQRANAELPLLALLPGLGDPAQARRRVLRAGFGLPLILHALLVMLTGIVMLCWHGHVAMLSFLLLAQLGAAAVTVAVLLNLFGGRHLSIWVNGSVLAASFVLTLLSLVLPAMSWGRDPVVGVKMALPPLVAAWLLLAAGMVWLARRGWRELMQRPHPFLPG
;
A
#
# COMPACT_ATOMS: atom_id res chain seq x y z
N MET A 1 -25.23 -26.38 10.98
CA MET A 1 -24.86 -25.00 10.61
C MET A 1 -24.99 -24.86 9.11
N ASN A 2 -25.66 -23.82 8.60
CA ASN A 2 -25.86 -23.66 7.16
C ASN A 2 -24.55 -23.18 6.49
N LEU A 3 -24.00 -23.95 5.55
CA LEU A 3 -22.76 -23.60 4.83
C LEU A 3 -22.85 -22.26 4.09
N LEU A 4 -24.04 -21.94 3.56
CA LEU A 4 -24.28 -20.67 2.88
C LEU A 4 -24.10 -19.47 3.81
N GLN A 5 -24.52 -19.60 5.08
CA GLN A 5 -24.33 -18.54 6.07
C GLN A 5 -22.84 -18.33 6.36
N LEU A 6 -22.06 -19.41 6.44
CA LEU A 6 -20.60 -19.31 6.64
C LEU A 6 -19.90 -18.61 5.47
N LEU A 7 -20.32 -18.90 4.23
CA LEU A 7 -19.78 -18.24 3.05
C LEU A 7 -20.15 -16.76 2.99
N GLN A 8 -21.31 -16.36 3.51
CA GLN A 8 -21.78 -14.98 3.46
C GLN A 8 -21.14 -14.04 4.48
N ILE A 9 -20.61 -14.55 5.60
CA ILE A 9 -20.11 -13.70 6.71
C ILE A 9 -19.05 -12.68 6.25
N PRO A 10 -17.98 -13.06 5.51
CA PRO A 10 -16.95 -12.10 5.11
C PRO A 10 -17.47 -11.01 4.17
N TRP A 11 -18.45 -11.34 3.33
CA TRP A 11 -19.10 -10.38 2.46
C TRP A 11 -19.87 -9.33 3.25
N HIS A 12 -20.52 -9.71 4.34
CA HIS A 12 -21.22 -8.75 5.20
C HIS A 12 -20.26 -7.90 6.04
N ALA A 13 -19.18 -8.52 6.55
CA ALA A 13 -18.19 -7.83 7.38
C ALA A 13 -17.35 -6.79 6.61
N THR A 14 -17.19 -6.97 5.31
CA THR A 14 -16.33 -6.12 4.47
C THR A 14 -17.06 -4.88 3.94
N TYR A 15 -16.35 -3.77 3.72
CA TYR A 15 -16.90 -2.56 3.07
C TYR A 15 -17.01 -2.70 1.54
N ARG A 16 -17.91 -1.92 0.92
CA ARG A 16 -18.32 -2.09 -0.49
C ARG A 16 -17.16 -2.18 -1.48
N LEU A 17 -16.16 -1.30 -1.37
CA LEU A 17 -15.01 -1.29 -2.30
C LEU A 17 -14.23 -2.61 -2.26
N LEU A 18 -13.91 -3.10 -1.07
CA LEU A 18 -13.10 -4.31 -0.92
C LEU A 18 -13.86 -5.59 -1.28
N ARG A 19 -15.21 -5.59 -1.20
CA ARG A 19 -16.05 -6.66 -1.76
C ARG A 19 -15.86 -6.83 -3.27
N TRP A 20 -15.61 -5.75 -4.01
CA TRP A 20 -15.36 -5.83 -5.45
C TRP A 20 -13.90 -6.06 -5.77
N LEU A 21 -13.00 -5.48 -4.98
CA LEU A 21 -11.56 -5.57 -5.24
C LEU A 21 -11.01 -6.97 -4.94
N ALA A 22 -11.48 -7.64 -3.88
CA ALA A 22 -11.04 -9.00 -3.53
C ALA A 22 -11.27 -10.05 -4.65
N PRO A 23 -12.47 -10.18 -5.25
CA PRO A 23 -12.68 -11.12 -6.34
C PRO A 23 -11.90 -10.71 -7.60
N VAL A 24 -11.75 -9.42 -7.89
CA VAL A 24 -10.92 -8.97 -9.03
C VAL A 24 -9.47 -9.40 -8.85
N VAL A 25 -8.87 -9.17 -7.67
CA VAL A 25 -7.49 -9.60 -7.39
C VAL A 25 -7.37 -11.11 -7.46
N LEU A 26 -8.31 -11.87 -6.89
CA LEU A 26 -8.29 -13.33 -6.97
C LEU A 26 -8.45 -13.86 -8.39
N VAL A 27 -9.31 -13.26 -9.22
CA VAL A 27 -9.50 -13.64 -10.62
C VAL A 27 -8.26 -13.31 -11.44
N LEU A 28 -7.64 -12.15 -11.20
CA LEU A 28 -6.39 -11.79 -11.88
C LEU A 28 -5.24 -12.70 -11.47
N CYS A 29 -5.01 -12.92 -10.17
CA CYS A 29 -3.97 -13.84 -9.69
C CYS A 29 -4.25 -15.28 -10.13
N GLY A 30 -5.49 -15.74 -10.04
CA GLY A 30 -5.90 -17.07 -10.47
C GLY A 30 -5.78 -17.28 -11.97
N GLY A 31 -6.28 -16.34 -12.77
CA GLY A 31 -6.16 -16.36 -14.23
C GLY A 31 -4.71 -16.33 -14.70
N THR A 32 -3.88 -15.47 -14.10
CA THR A 32 -2.44 -15.43 -14.40
C THR A 32 -1.75 -16.74 -13.97
N ALA A 33 -2.07 -17.28 -12.79
CA ALA A 33 -1.50 -18.55 -12.34
C ALA A 33 -1.88 -19.72 -13.27
N ILE A 34 -3.14 -19.80 -13.70
CA ILE A 34 -3.61 -20.80 -14.68
C ILE A 34 -2.90 -20.60 -16.02
N GLY A 35 -2.82 -19.36 -16.50
CA GLY A 35 -2.16 -19.05 -17.77
C GLY A 35 -0.67 -19.43 -17.76
N VAL A 36 0.05 -19.07 -16.70
CA VAL A 36 1.46 -19.44 -16.52
C VAL A 36 1.61 -20.96 -16.36
N GLY A 37 0.71 -21.60 -15.62
CA GLY A 37 0.73 -23.05 -15.41
C GLY A 37 0.48 -23.86 -16.68
N LEU A 38 -0.44 -23.41 -17.55
CA LEU A 38 -0.82 -24.14 -18.77
C LEU A 38 0.06 -23.80 -19.98
N PHE A 39 0.53 -22.55 -20.09
CA PHE A 39 1.23 -22.05 -21.29
C PHE A 39 2.72 -21.73 -21.04
N GLY A 40 3.21 -21.90 -19.81
CA GLY A 40 4.61 -21.63 -19.46
C GLY A 40 5.58 -22.70 -19.99
N GLY A 41 6.49 -22.31 -20.88
CA GLY A 41 7.42 -23.24 -21.55
C GLY A 41 8.80 -23.46 -20.87
N GLY A 42 8.96 -23.24 -19.56
CA GLY A 42 10.28 -23.28 -18.89
C GLY A 42 10.30 -24.00 -17.55
N THR A 43 11.49 -24.41 -17.08
CA THR A 43 11.68 -25.01 -15.76
C THR A 43 11.38 -23.96 -14.68
N GLY A 44 10.26 -24.09 -13.96
CA GLY A 44 9.84 -23.14 -12.91
C GLY A 44 8.52 -22.39 -13.18
N HIS A 45 7.83 -22.64 -14.30
CA HIS A 45 6.51 -22.04 -14.55
C HIS A 45 5.47 -22.42 -13.49
N LEU A 46 5.49 -23.66 -12.98
CA LEU A 46 4.60 -24.11 -11.91
C LEU A 46 4.89 -23.42 -10.58
N ASP A 47 6.17 -23.19 -10.25
CA ASP A 47 6.58 -22.45 -9.05
C ASP A 47 6.07 -21.00 -9.11
N MET A 48 6.15 -20.38 -10.29
CA MET A 48 5.60 -19.07 -10.55
C MET A 48 4.08 -19.05 -10.42
N ALA A 49 3.38 -20.06 -10.96
CA ALA A 49 1.93 -20.18 -10.84
C ALA A 49 1.50 -20.29 -9.36
N ILE A 50 2.18 -21.11 -8.56
CA ILE A 50 1.97 -21.23 -7.11
C ILE A 50 2.19 -19.87 -6.43
N ALA A 51 3.31 -19.19 -6.73
CA ALA A 51 3.65 -17.91 -6.11
C ALA A 51 2.65 -16.80 -6.45
N VAL A 52 2.21 -16.70 -7.71
CA VAL A 52 1.23 -15.71 -8.17
C VAL A 52 -0.12 -15.93 -7.50
N PHE A 53 -0.59 -17.18 -7.41
CA PHE A 53 -1.82 -17.51 -6.69
C PHE A 53 -1.68 -17.22 -5.19
N GLY A 54 -0.54 -17.60 -4.60
CA GLY A 54 -0.18 -17.30 -3.22
C GLY A 54 -0.23 -15.81 -2.90
N GLY A 55 0.21 -14.94 -3.81
CA GLY A 55 0.04 -13.49 -3.69
C GLY A 55 -1.41 -13.05 -3.57
N GLY A 56 -2.31 -13.65 -4.36
CA GLY A 56 -3.76 -13.44 -4.26
C GLY A 56 -4.35 -13.91 -2.93
N VAL A 57 -3.91 -15.08 -2.43
CA VAL A 57 -4.30 -15.61 -1.11
C VAL A 57 -3.80 -14.70 0.01
N LEU A 58 -2.55 -14.25 -0.06
CA LEU A 58 -1.98 -13.29 0.89
C LEU A 58 -2.82 -12.01 0.94
N PHE A 59 -3.17 -11.44 -0.23
CA PHE A 59 -4.03 -10.27 -0.33
C PHE A 59 -5.40 -10.52 0.33
N LEU A 60 -6.04 -11.65 0.00
CA LEU A 60 -7.35 -12.02 0.53
C LEU A 60 -7.34 -12.08 2.06
N TRP A 61 -6.32 -12.72 2.65
CA TRP A 61 -6.17 -12.86 4.10
C TRP A 61 -5.76 -11.58 4.80
N ALA A 62 -4.90 -10.77 4.17
CA ALA A 62 -4.45 -9.49 4.70
C ALA A 62 -5.59 -8.47 4.80
N PHE A 63 -6.39 -8.32 3.74
CA PHE A 63 -7.32 -7.21 3.63
C PHE A 63 -8.77 -7.62 3.79
N PHE A 64 -9.22 -8.69 3.12
CA PHE A 64 -10.65 -9.03 3.03
C PHE A 64 -11.11 -9.85 4.24
N LEU A 65 -10.53 -11.05 4.43
CA LEU A 65 -10.95 -11.97 5.50
C LEU A 65 -10.64 -11.43 6.89
N SER A 66 -9.57 -10.64 7.04
CA SER A 66 -9.22 -9.99 8.29
C SER A 66 -10.31 -9.06 8.83
N THR A 67 -11.17 -8.47 7.99
CA THR A 67 -12.32 -7.66 8.46
C THR A 67 -13.32 -8.48 9.26
N SER A 68 -13.45 -9.78 8.99
CA SER A 68 -14.30 -10.68 9.76
C SER A 68 -13.80 -10.82 11.21
N LEU A 69 -12.49 -10.67 11.45
CA LEU A 69 -11.94 -10.64 12.80
C LEU A 69 -12.42 -9.41 13.59
N LEU A 70 -12.69 -8.28 12.94
CA LEU A 70 -13.32 -7.13 13.60
C LEU A 70 -14.73 -7.46 14.07
N LEU A 71 -15.51 -8.14 13.21
CA LEU A 71 -16.84 -8.63 13.57
C LEU A 71 -16.76 -9.59 14.76
N ALA A 72 -15.74 -10.45 14.81
CA ALA A 72 -15.54 -11.38 15.92
C ALA A 72 -15.16 -10.67 17.23
N ILE A 73 -14.38 -9.58 17.16
CA ILE A 73 -14.06 -8.73 18.32
C ILE A 73 -15.33 -8.05 18.83
N ASP A 74 -16.12 -7.46 17.93
CA ASP A 74 -17.36 -6.76 18.29
C ASP A 74 -18.40 -7.75 18.84
N ALA A 75 -18.55 -8.94 18.25
CA ALA A 75 -19.43 -10.00 18.77
C ALA A 75 -19.04 -10.44 20.19
N ARG A 76 -17.73 -10.53 20.48
CA ARG A 76 -17.26 -10.82 21.84
C ARG A 76 -17.56 -9.67 22.81
N GLN A 77 -17.35 -8.42 22.39
CA GLN A 77 -17.63 -7.24 23.22
C GLN A 77 -19.12 -7.13 23.55
N LEU A 78 -19.99 -7.50 22.61
CA LEU A 78 -21.44 -7.61 22.80
C LEU A 78 -21.87 -8.89 23.52
N ARG A 79 -20.93 -9.76 23.90
CA ARG A 79 -21.18 -11.05 24.59
C ARG A 79 -22.11 -11.99 23.80
N VAL A 80 -21.93 -12.06 22.48
CA VAL A 80 -22.69 -12.95 21.58
C VAL A 80 -21.78 -14.09 21.07
N PRO A 81 -21.52 -15.14 21.88
CA PRO A 81 -20.55 -16.18 21.56
C PRO A 81 -20.94 -17.04 20.36
N GLY A 82 -22.24 -17.20 20.07
CA GLY A 82 -22.73 -17.95 18.92
C GLY A 82 -22.26 -17.34 17.59
N VAL A 83 -22.41 -16.02 17.45
CA VAL A 83 -21.96 -15.26 16.28
C VAL A 83 -20.43 -15.34 16.16
N GLN A 84 -19.70 -15.19 17.27
CA GLN A 84 -18.24 -15.31 17.27
C GLN A 84 -17.76 -16.69 16.76
N ARG A 85 -18.39 -17.78 17.20
CA ARG A 85 -18.06 -19.14 16.74
C ARG A 85 -18.33 -19.32 15.24
N GLN A 86 -19.44 -18.77 14.73
CA GLN A 86 -19.77 -18.81 13.30
C GLN A 86 -18.74 -18.06 12.45
N ILE A 87 -18.26 -16.91 12.91
CA ILE A 87 -17.23 -16.14 12.20
C ILE A 87 -15.91 -16.93 12.14
N ILE A 88 -15.50 -17.54 13.25
CA ILE A 88 -14.28 -18.37 13.27
C ILE A 88 -14.44 -19.58 12.34
N ALA A 89 -15.59 -20.26 12.38
CA ALA A 89 -15.89 -21.36 11.47
C ALA A 89 -15.88 -20.93 9.99
N SER A 90 -16.38 -19.73 9.68
CA SER A 90 -16.30 -19.13 8.34
C SER A 90 -14.85 -18.93 7.91
N LEU A 91 -14.01 -18.35 8.77
CA LEU A 91 -12.57 -18.18 8.47
C LEU A 91 -11.87 -19.52 8.25
N LEU A 92 -12.17 -20.55 9.05
CA LEU A 92 -11.61 -21.89 8.86
C LEU A 92 -12.07 -22.51 7.53
N LEU A 93 -13.34 -22.35 7.16
CA LEU A 93 -13.85 -22.80 5.87
C LEU A 93 -13.11 -22.11 4.71
N TYR A 94 -12.91 -20.78 4.78
CA TYR A 94 -12.13 -20.04 3.80
C TYR A 94 -10.66 -20.46 3.77
N ALA A 95 -10.07 -20.87 4.90
CA ALA A 95 -8.71 -21.42 4.92
C ALA A 95 -8.63 -22.72 4.13
N VAL A 96 -9.58 -23.64 4.36
CA VAL A 96 -9.67 -24.87 3.59
C VAL A 96 -9.89 -24.58 2.11
N LEU A 97 -10.84 -23.70 1.75
CA LEU A 97 -11.13 -23.38 0.34
C LEU A 97 -9.96 -22.68 -0.37
N SER A 98 -9.29 -21.74 0.28
CA SER A 98 -8.18 -20.98 -0.31
C SER A 98 -6.87 -21.76 -0.42
N ILE A 99 -6.76 -22.92 0.23
CA ILE A 99 -5.58 -23.80 0.17
C ILE A 99 -5.91 -25.07 -0.61
N ALA A 100 -6.92 -25.85 -0.21
CA ALA A 100 -7.18 -27.17 -0.76
C ALA A 100 -7.57 -27.15 -2.24
N VAL A 101 -8.50 -26.27 -2.63
CA VAL A 101 -8.97 -26.16 -4.02
C VAL A 101 -7.83 -25.83 -4.99
N PRO A 102 -7.07 -24.73 -4.80
CA PRO A 102 -5.95 -24.40 -5.69
C PRO A 102 -4.81 -25.41 -5.62
N THR A 103 -4.54 -26.04 -4.47
CA THR A 103 -3.56 -27.12 -4.38
C THR A 103 -3.94 -28.31 -5.27
N VAL A 104 -5.21 -28.73 -5.26
CA VAL A 104 -5.70 -29.82 -6.12
C VAL A 104 -5.61 -29.41 -7.60
N LEU A 105 -6.07 -28.21 -7.95
CA LEU A 105 -6.02 -27.73 -9.33
C LEU A 105 -4.59 -27.62 -9.87
N LEU A 106 -3.65 -27.10 -9.07
CA LEU A 106 -2.24 -27.02 -9.44
C LEU A 106 -1.61 -28.42 -9.52
N GLY A 107 -1.99 -29.33 -8.61
CA GLY A 107 -1.58 -30.73 -8.63
C GLY A 107 -2.02 -31.47 -9.90
N MET A 108 -3.23 -31.18 -10.40
CA MET A 108 -3.72 -31.74 -11.67
C MET A 108 -2.90 -31.26 -12.89
N ILE A 109 -2.25 -30.10 -12.80
CA ILE A 109 -1.36 -29.55 -13.84
C ILE A 109 0.10 -30.04 -13.64
N GLY A 110 0.35 -30.91 -12.65
CA GLY A 110 1.65 -31.50 -12.38
C GLY A 110 2.49 -30.76 -11.34
N ALA A 111 1.92 -29.79 -10.62
CA ALA A 111 2.64 -29.09 -9.56
C ALA A 111 2.82 -29.98 -8.32
N PRO A 112 3.96 -29.87 -7.60
CA PRO A 112 4.17 -30.59 -6.35
C PRO A 112 3.13 -30.19 -5.29
N VAL A 113 2.18 -31.09 -5.02
CA VAL A 113 0.98 -30.85 -4.19
C VAL A 113 1.33 -30.30 -2.80
N PHE A 114 2.31 -30.91 -2.12
CA PHE A 114 2.74 -30.47 -0.79
C PHE A 114 3.38 -29.09 -0.79
N ASN A 115 4.17 -28.79 -1.82
CA ASN A 115 4.85 -27.50 -1.95
C ASN A 115 3.83 -26.40 -2.27
N ALA A 116 2.85 -26.67 -3.14
CA ALA A 116 1.73 -25.78 -3.37
C ALA A 116 0.94 -25.53 -2.07
N ALA A 117 0.57 -26.58 -1.33
CA ALA A 117 -0.16 -26.46 -0.07
C ALA A 117 0.58 -25.59 0.95
N ILE A 118 1.89 -25.83 1.15
CA ILE A 118 2.67 -25.09 2.14
C ILE A 118 2.88 -23.63 1.74
N VAL A 119 3.10 -23.34 0.46
CA VAL A 119 3.20 -21.94 -0.02
C VAL A 119 1.88 -21.20 0.21
N LEU A 120 0.74 -21.81 -0.13
CA LEU A 120 -0.57 -21.19 0.07
C LEU A 120 -0.91 -21.01 1.55
N ALA A 121 -0.56 -21.98 2.39
CA ALA A 121 -0.70 -21.86 3.85
C ALA A 121 0.19 -20.74 4.41
N LEU A 122 1.43 -20.64 3.95
CA LEU A 122 2.37 -19.59 4.31
C LEU A 122 1.86 -18.22 3.85
N SER A 123 1.31 -18.11 2.64
CA SER A 123 0.69 -16.89 2.12
C SER A 123 -0.52 -16.46 2.94
N GLY A 124 -1.42 -17.38 3.27
CA GLY A 124 -2.60 -17.10 4.10
C GLY A 124 -2.23 -16.70 5.53
N ALA A 125 -1.30 -17.43 6.16
CA ALA A 125 -0.77 -17.09 7.47
C ALA A 125 0.00 -15.77 7.46
N GLY A 126 0.81 -15.51 6.44
CA GLY A 126 1.53 -14.24 6.27
C GLY A 126 0.58 -13.05 6.12
N GLY A 127 -0.46 -13.18 5.30
CA GLY A 127 -1.50 -12.15 5.16
C GLY A 127 -2.25 -11.88 6.46
N LEU A 128 -2.66 -12.94 7.17
CA LEU A 128 -3.36 -12.80 8.45
C LEU A 128 -2.46 -12.24 9.55
N ALA A 129 -1.18 -12.65 9.58
CA ALA A 129 -0.18 -12.11 10.49
C ALA A 129 0.02 -10.61 10.22
N PHE A 130 0.16 -10.21 8.95
CA PHE A 130 0.22 -8.80 8.55
C PHE A 130 -0.96 -7.99 9.10
N ALA A 131 -2.18 -8.53 9.03
CA ALA A 131 -3.36 -7.86 9.57
C ALA A 131 -3.32 -7.73 11.10
N LEU A 132 -2.74 -8.70 11.81
CA LEU A 132 -2.77 -8.75 13.27
C LEU A 132 -1.58 -8.09 13.97
N VAL A 133 -0.45 -7.91 13.29
CA VAL A 133 0.72 -7.24 13.88
C VAL A 133 0.52 -5.73 14.03
N PRO A 134 1.23 -5.08 14.98
CA PRO A 134 1.29 -3.63 15.08
C PRO A 134 1.75 -2.96 13.78
N ARG A 135 1.27 -1.74 13.53
CA ARG A 135 1.52 -1.01 12.27
C ARG A 135 2.99 -0.82 11.93
N TYR A 136 3.80 -0.52 12.95
CA TYR A 136 5.23 -0.33 12.75
C TYR A 136 5.91 -1.62 12.27
N ILE A 137 5.41 -2.81 12.67
CA ILE A 137 5.87 -4.10 12.14
C ILE A 137 5.35 -4.31 10.72
N ALA A 138 4.08 -3.97 10.47
CA ALA A 138 3.46 -4.13 9.15
C ALA A 138 4.19 -3.37 8.03
N ILE A 139 4.80 -2.22 8.33
CA ILE A 139 5.67 -1.51 7.36
C ILE A 139 6.83 -2.39 6.90
N PHE A 140 7.48 -3.09 7.82
CA PHE A 140 8.62 -3.96 7.50
C PHE A 140 8.20 -5.22 6.73
N ILE A 141 6.93 -5.60 6.78
CA ILE A 141 6.42 -6.74 5.99
C ILE A 141 6.60 -6.48 4.48
N GLY A 142 6.53 -5.21 4.05
CA GLY A 142 6.80 -4.84 2.67
C GLY A 142 8.23 -5.13 2.18
N LEU A 143 9.19 -5.21 3.11
CA LEU A 143 10.59 -5.55 2.82
C LEU A 143 10.90 -7.05 3.02
N THR A 144 9.90 -7.83 3.45
CA THR A 144 10.04 -9.27 3.72
C THR A 144 10.45 -10.07 2.49
N PRO A 145 9.93 -9.82 1.26
CA PRO A 145 10.38 -10.58 0.09
C PRO A 145 11.89 -10.45 -0.15
N ALA A 146 12.44 -9.25 0.00
CA ALA A 146 13.88 -9.01 -0.15
C ALA A 146 14.69 -9.69 0.97
N LEU A 147 14.26 -9.54 2.22
CA LEU A 147 14.92 -10.15 3.38
C LEU A 147 14.86 -11.68 3.33
N VAL A 148 13.70 -12.25 2.96
CA VAL A 148 13.52 -13.69 2.76
C VAL A 148 14.42 -14.16 1.63
N ASN A 149 14.44 -13.49 0.46
CA ASN A 149 15.30 -13.90 -0.65
C ASN A 149 16.79 -13.92 -0.26
N THR A 150 17.26 -12.89 0.45
CA THR A 150 18.64 -12.83 0.96
C THR A 150 18.95 -13.95 1.95
N LEU A 151 18.08 -14.18 2.94
CA LEU A 151 18.26 -15.26 3.90
C LEU A 151 18.19 -16.63 3.23
N TRP A 152 17.30 -16.81 2.26
CA TRP A 152 17.09 -18.05 1.53
C TRP A 152 18.32 -18.46 0.75
N HIS A 153 18.92 -17.52 0.01
CA HIS A 153 20.18 -17.74 -0.68
C HIS A 153 21.34 -18.03 0.27
N ARG A 154 21.47 -17.29 1.38
CA ARG A 154 22.58 -17.48 2.33
C ARG A 154 22.51 -18.81 3.07
N LEU A 155 21.31 -19.22 3.45
CA LEU A 155 21.07 -20.49 4.11
C LEU A 155 21.04 -21.67 3.12
N HIS A 156 21.29 -21.41 1.82
CA HIS A 156 21.25 -22.41 0.74
C HIS A 156 19.96 -23.24 0.77
N LEU A 157 18.83 -22.55 1.03
CA LEU A 157 17.56 -23.23 1.20
C LEU A 157 17.01 -23.70 -0.16
N PRO A 158 16.36 -24.87 -0.19
CA PRO A 158 15.77 -25.45 -1.41
C PRO A 158 14.71 -24.53 -2.03
N GLY A 159 14.61 -24.51 -3.37
CA GLY A 159 13.59 -23.73 -4.09
C GLY A 159 12.20 -24.37 -4.03
N ILE A 160 11.16 -23.65 -4.47
CA ILE A 160 9.75 -24.12 -4.38
C ILE A 160 9.53 -25.46 -5.09
N GLY A 161 10.23 -25.75 -6.18
CA GLY A 161 10.15 -27.04 -6.87
C GLY A 161 10.86 -28.22 -6.19
N ASP A 162 11.71 -27.98 -5.18
CA ASP A 162 12.46 -29.05 -4.49
C ASP A 162 11.62 -29.63 -3.33
N PRO A 163 11.46 -30.96 -3.21
CA PRO A 163 10.77 -31.59 -2.08
C PRO A 163 11.27 -31.14 -0.69
N ARG A 164 12.56 -30.79 -0.58
CA ARG A 164 13.17 -30.34 0.68
C ARG A 164 12.64 -28.97 1.13
N PHE A 165 12.03 -28.19 0.24
CA PHE A 165 11.37 -26.91 0.54
C PHE A 165 10.41 -27.00 1.72
N VAL A 166 9.64 -28.10 1.79
CA VAL A 166 8.64 -28.30 2.84
C VAL A 166 9.26 -28.26 4.23
N HIS A 167 10.47 -28.80 4.41
CA HIS A 167 11.15 -28.81 5.71
C HIS A 167 11.52 -27.42 6.21
N ALA A 168 11.78 -26.47 5.30
CA ALA A 168 12.06 -25.07 5.64
C ALA A 168 10.78 -24.24 5.77
N ALA A 169 9.80 -24.45 4.88
CA ALA A 169 8.57 -23.67 4.85
C ALA A 169 7.57 -24.03 5.97
N LEU A 170 7.52 -25.30 6.39
CA LEU A 170 6.66 -25.77 7.46
C LEU A 170 6.93 -25.08 8.81
N PRO A 171 8.16 -25.03 9.36
CA PRO A 171 8.42 -24.35 10.61
C PRO A 171 8.10 -22.84 10.53
N MET A 172 8.34 -22.21 9.38
CA MET A 172 8.00 -20.80 9.17
C MET A 172 6.48 -20.58 9.20
N THR A 173 5.70 -21.48 8.61
CA THR A 173 4.24 -21.47 8.67
C THR A 173 3.74 -21.65 10.10
N VAL A 174 4.30 -22.61 10.84
CA VAL A 174 3.96 -22.84 12.27
C VAL A 174 4.29 -21.60 13.11
N PHE A 175 5.45 -20.98 12.89
CA PHE A 175 5.83 -19.74 13.57
C PHE A 175 4.83 -18.60 13.30
N LEU A 176 4.43 -18.39 12.04
CA LEU A 176 3.42 -17.37 11.70
C LEU A 176 2.07 -17.66 12.36
N LEU A 177 1.64 -18.92 12.40
CA LEU A 177 0.42 -19.32 13.11
C LEU A 177 0.52 -19.04 14.62
N LEU A 178 1.67 -19.28 15.25
CA LEU A 178 1.90 -18.91 16.65
C LEU A 178 1.81 -17.39 16.85
N VAL A 179 2.43 -16.60 15.97
CA VAL A 179 2.33 -15.13 16.00
C VAL A 179 0.87 -14.67 15.87
N ILE A 180 0.10 -15.25 14.94
CA ILE A 180 -1.33 -14.99 14.78
C ILE A 180 -2.09 -15.28 16.07
N VAL A 181 -1.88 -16.46 16.69
CA VAL A 181 -2.56 -16.84 17.93
C VAL A 181 -2.21 -15.88 19.07
N VAL A 182 -0.94 -15.52 19.22
CA VAL A 182 -0.48 -14.58 20.26
C VAL A 182 -1.07 -13.19 20.05
N CYS A 183 -0.98 -12.62 18.84
CA CYS A 183 -1.55 -11.31 18.52
C CYS A 183 -3.07 -11.30 18.67
N TRP A 184 -3.76 -12.36 18.24
CA TRP A 184 -5.20 -12.51 18.42
C TRP A 184 -5.59 -12.54 19.90
N ARG A 185 -4.88 -13.34 20.72
CA ARG A 185 -5.11 -13.38 22.17
C ARG A 185 -4.85 -12.02 22.83
N ARG A 186 -3.79 -11.31 22.44
CA ARG A 186 -3.50 -9.94 22.94
C ARG A 186 -4.62 -8.97 22.59
N LEU A 187 -5.05 -8.95 21.34
CA LEU A 187 -6.14 -8.10 20.86
C LEU A 187 -7.46 -8.37 21.62
N MET A 188 -7.72 -9.65 21.88
CA MET A 188 -8.88 -10.10 22.63
C MET A 188 -8.84 -9.78 24.14
N ARG A 189 -7.65 -9.65 24.74
CA ARG A 189 -7.48 -9.27 26.16
C ARG A 189 -7.50 -7.76 26.38
N ALA A 190 -7.14 -6.96 25.38
CA ALA A 190 -7.00 -5.51 25.51
C ALA A 190 -8.33 -4.75 25.79
N GLY A 191 -9.50 -5.38 25.57
CA GLY A 191 -10.80 -4.82 25.97
C GLY A 191 -11.11 -3.43 25.36
N SER A 192 -11.69 -2.53 26.16
CA SER A 192 -11.99 -1.14 25.80
C SER A 192 -10.75 -0.23 25.77
N SER A 193 -9.66 -0.63 26.44
CA SER A 193 -8.34 0.01 26.37
C SER A 193 -7.65 -0.34 25.06
N ARG A 194 -8.24 0.08 23.96
CA ARG A 194 -7.72 -0.18 22.61
C ARG A 194 -6.41 0.57 22.44
N ALA A 195 -5.35 -0.13 22.04
CA ALA A 195 -4.12 0.49 21.60
C ALA A 195 -4.44 1.52 20.50
N GLN A 196 -4.10 2.79 20.74
CA GLN A 196 -4.24 3.87 19.79
C GLN A 196 -2.89 4.16 19.12
N GLY A 197 -2.92 4.68 17.89
CA GLY A 197 -1.70 5.04 17.16
C GLY A 197 -0.95 3.85 16.52
N TRP A 198 0.38 3.94 16.49
CA TRP A 198 1.27 3.04 15.73
C TRP A 198 1.39 1.62 16.30
N SER A 199 1.12 1.43 17.59
CA SER A 199 1.13 0.12 18.25
C SER A 199 -0.15 -0.69 18.00
N SER A 200 -1.19 -0.06 17.43
CA SER A 200 -2.44 -0.74 17.14
C SER A 200 -2.28 -1.75 15.98
N PRO A 201 -2.93 -2.92 16.04
CA PRO A 201 -2.95 -3.86 14.93
C PRO A 201 -3.48 -3.25 13.63
N MET A 202 -2.96 -3.72 12.49
CA MET A 202 -3.42 -3.30 11.18
C MET A 202 -4.93 -3.50 11.01
N VAL A 203 -5.50 -4.60 11.48
CA VAL A 203 -6.91 -4.93 11.27
C VAL A 203 -7.87 -3.87 11.82
N LEU A 204 -7.51 -3.20 12.93
CA LEU A 204 -8.31 -2.11 13.52
C LEU A 204 -8.39 -0.87 12.60
N GLN A 205 -7.50 -0.76 11.63
CA GLN A 205 -7.54 0.26 10.58
C GLN A 205 -8.78 0.14 9.69
N TYR A 206 -9.23 -1.08 9.42
CA TYR A 206 -10.30 -1.32 8.46
C TYR A 206 -11.69 -0.95 9.00
N ARG A 207 -11.83 -0.76 10.32
CA ARG A 207 -13.11 -0.49 11.00
C ARG A 207 -13.85 0.73 10.46
N ASN A 208 -13.14 1.77 10.03
CA ASN A 208 -13.75 3.02 9.58
C ASN A 208 -13.94 3.10 8.06
N GLY A 209 -13.76 2.00 7.32
CA GLY A 209 -13.91 1.96 5.85
C GLY A 209 -12.89 2.82 5.06
N SER A 210 -12.05 3.56 5.77
CA SER A 210 -10.86 4.23 5.28
C SER A 210 -9.69 3.28 5.53
N TRP A 211 -8.77 3.13 4.56
CA TRP A 211 -7.48 2.47 4.77
C TRP A 211 -6.74 3.18 5.89
N GLY A 212 -7.04 2.84 7.16
CA GLY A 212 -6.42 3.33 8.37
C GLY A 212 -7.01 4.55 9.06
N HIS A 213 -6.60 4.65 10.33
CA HIS A 213 -6.60 5.87 11.14
C HIS A 213 -5.70 6.97 10.54
N TRP A 214 -5.43 6.98 9.22
CA TRP A 214 -4.79 8.13 8.57
C TRP A 214 -5.72 9.35 8.59
N HIS A 215 -7.04 9.13 8.72
CA HIS A 215 -8.02 10.16 9.08
C HIS A 215 -7.72 10.84 10.44
N THR A 216 -7.00 10.16 11.33
CA THR A 216 -6.59 10.67 12.66
C THR A 216 -5.10 11.00 12.76
N ILE A 217 -4.33 10.89 11.66
CA ILE A 217 -2.97 11.45 11.62
C ILE A 217 -3.07 12.96 11.57
N GLY A 218 -2.90 13.58 12.72
CA GLY A 218 -3.18 15.00 12.92
C GLY A 218 -4.43 15.27 13.76
N ASP A 219 -5.10 14.23 14.26
CA ASP A 219 -6.12 14.39 15.30
C ASP A 219 -5.44 14.89 16.57
N LEU A 220 -5.92 16.03 17.08
CA LEU A 220 -5.34 16.75 18.20
C LEU A 220 -5.26 15.86 19.45
N GLY A 221 -6.21 14.95 19.63
CA GLY A 221 -6.19 13.97 20.72
C GLY A 221 -5.01 12.99 20.64
N GLN A 222 -4.68 12.49 19.46
CA GLN A 222 -3.52 11.61 19.26
C GLN A 222 -2.19 12.36 19.21
N LEU A 223 -2.18 13.61 18.74
CA LEU A 223 -1.00 14.45 18.77
C LEU A 223 -0.58 14.81 20.19
N ARG A 224 -1.55 15.06 21.09
CA ARG A 224 -1.30 15.34 22.52
C ARG A 224 -0.81 14.13 23.30
N GLN A 225 -1.09 12.91 22.83
CA GLN A 225 -0.61 11.67 23.45
C GLN A 225 0.82 11.30 23.03
N ARG A 226 1.46 12.06 22.13
CA ARG A 226 2.85 11.80 21.75
C ARG A 226 3.80 12.34 22.82
N PRO A 227 4.92 11.64 23.08
CA PRO A 227 6.00 12.21 23.88
C PRO A 227 6.40 13.59 23.34
N ASP A 228 6.78 14.52 24.21
CA ASP A 228 7.05 15.92 23.84
C ASP A 228 8.06 16.06 22.68
N TRP A 229 9.01 15.13 22.56
CA TRP A 229 9.98 15.10 21.46
C TRP A 229 9.39 14.71 20.09
N LEU A 230 8.24 14.03 20.05
CA LEU A 230 7.47 13.61 18.87
C LEU A 230 6.24 14.47 18.58
N GLN A 231 5.94 15.43 19.46
CA GLN A 231 4.83 16.35 19.25
C GLN A 231 5.11 17.26 18.05
N LEU A 232 4.04 17.57 17.32
CA LEU A 232 4.09 18.41 16.13
C LEU A 232 4.34 19.86 16.54
N ALA A 233 5.52 20.40 16.23
CA ALA A 233 5.81 21.81 16.46
C ALA A 233 5.31 22.63 15.26
N VAL A 234 4.10 23.16 15.39
CA VAL A 234 3.44 24.02 14.39
C VAL A 234 4.14 25.37 14.30
N ASN A 235 4.40 25.84 13.09
CA ASN A 235 4.93 27.18 12.86
C ASN A 235 3.81 28.09 12.37
N LEU A 236 3.26 28.91 13.27
CA LEU A 236 2.26 29.93 12.94
C LEU A 236 2.89 31.30 12.63
N GLY A 237 4.22 31.38 12.60
CA GLY A 237 4.96 32.59 12.22
C GLY A 237 4.58 33.08 10.82
N ASP A 238 4.32 34.37 10.74
CA ASP A 238 3.87 35.12 9.56
C ASP A 238 2.51 34.70 8.99
N VAL A 239 1.75 33.82 9.66
CA VAL A 239 0.42 33.42 9.20
C VAL A 239 -0.51 34.63 9.27
N GLY A 240 -0.98 35.08 8.11
CA GLY A 240 -1.84 36.25 8.03
C GLY A 240 -2.11 36.67 6.58
N PRO A 241 -2.72 37.84 6.37
CA PRO A 241 -3.09 38.32 5.03
C PRO A 241 -1.90 38.54 4.10
N ALA A 242 -0.70 38.78 4.65
CA ALA A 242 0.54 38.88 3.87
C ALA A 242 1.02 37.52 3.33
N THR A 243 0.62 36.40 3.94
CA THR A 243 1.02 35.04 3.53
C THR A 243 -0.19 34.10 3.36
N PRO A 244 -1.09 34.39 2.40
CA PRO A 244 -2.37 33.69 2.26
C PRO A 244 -2.21 32.18 1.99
N CYS A 245 -1.10 31.74 1.38
CA CYS A 245 -0.82 30.32 1.20
C CYS A 245 -0.57 29.59 2.54
N LYS A 246 0.12 30.23 3.50
CA LYS A 246 0.33 29.65 4.84
C LYS A 246 -1.00 29.64 5.61
N ALA A 247 -1.78 30.72 5.54
CA ALA A 247 -3.12 30.78 6.15
C ALA A 247 -4.06 29.70 5.60
N LEU A 248 -4.07 29.48 4.28
CA LEU A 248 -4.80 28.37 3.66
C LEU A 248 -4.32 27.02 4.19
N ARG A 249 -3.02 26.78 4.24
CA ARG A 249 -2.46 25.53 4.78
C ARG A 249 -2.85 25.27 6.24
N VAL A 250 -2.94 26.31 7.06
CA VAL A 250 -3.46 26.22 8.43
C VAL A 250 -4.93 25.81 8.43
N ALA A 251 -5.74 26.43 7.57
CA ALA A 251 -7.17 26.10 7.45
C ALA A 251 -7.41 24.66 6.94
N LEU A 252 -6.56 24.18 6.02
CA LEU A 252 -6.59 22.78 5.56
C LEU A 252 -6.25 21.81 6.70
N GLY A 253 -5.27 22.18 7.53
CA GLY A 253 -4.84 21.42 8.70
C GLY A 253 -4.18 20.07 8.36
N GLY A 254 -3.96 19.26 9.39
CA GLY A 254 -3.42 17.90 9.26
C GLY A 254 -2.08 17.86 8.53
N TRP A 255 -2.01 17.06 7.45
CA TRP A 255 -0.81 16.88 6.62
C TRP A 255 -0.30 18.17 5.96
N TYR A 256 -1.16 19.18 5.77
CA TYR A 256 -0.81 20.46 5.14
C TYR A 256 -0.35 21.53 6.14
N LEU A 257 -0.49 21.28 7.44
CA LEU A 257 -0.22 22.26 8.48
C LEU A 257 1.26 22.72 8.41
N PRO A 258 1.55 24.04 8.40
CA PRO A 258 2.92 24.53 8.42
C PRO A 258 3.61 24.11 9.73
N GLN A 259 4.72 23.39 9.60
CA GLN A 259 5.52 22.94 10.73
C GLN A 259 6.86 23.67 10.74
N THR A 260 7.50 23.69 11.90
CA THR A 260 8.91 24.10 12.00
C THR A 260 9.80 23.16 11.18
N ALA A 261 10.92 23.66 10.65
CA ALA A 261 11.88 22.85 9.90
C ALA A 261 12.37 21.65 10.72
N ARG A 262 12.56 21.84 12.04
CA ARG A 262 12.91 20.77 12.98
C ARG A 262 11.84 19.67 13.06
N SER A 263 10.56 20.04 13.09
CA SER A 263 9.45 19.06 13.08
C SER A 263 9.41 18.30 11.76
N TYR A 264 9.56 19.00 10.63
CA TYR A 264 9.65 18.36 9.31
C TYR A 264 10.83 17.39 9.23
N ALA A 265 12.02 17.80 9.68
CA ALA A 265 13.20 16.96 9.69
C ALA A 265 13.03 15.73 10.60
N ARG A 266 12.36 15.86 11.76
CA ARG A 266 12.04 14.71 12.63
C ARG A 266 11.05 13.75 11.97
N GLN A 267 10.01 14.27 11.31
CA GLN A 267 9.01 13.44 10.63
C GLN A 267 9.58 12.70 9.43
N LEU A 268 10.32 13.43 8.58
CA LEU A 268 11.06 12.81 7.49
C LEU A 268 12.10 11.85 8.02
N GLY A 269 12.85 12.22 9.07
CA GLY A 269 13.84 11.38 9.72
C GLY A 269 13.25 10.07 10.26
N LEU A 270 12.05 10.09 10.84
CA LEU A 270 11.32 8.87 11.24
C LEU A 270 10.91 8.03 10.03
N LEU A 271 10.36 8.66 8.99
CA LEU A 271 9.97 7.97 7.76
C LEU A 271 11.19 7.33 7.07
N PHE A 272 12.30 8.06 7.00
CA PHE A 272 13.59 7.56 6.54
C PHE A 272 14.12 6.49 7.47
N ALA A 273 14.04 6.62 8.80
CA ALA A 273 14.49 5.58 9.72
C ALA A 273 13.72 4.27 9.53
N PHE A 274 12.40 4.32 9.28
CA PHE A 274 11.62 3.13 8.92
C PHE A 274 12.07 2.48 7.61
N ALA A 275 12.61 3.24 6.65
CA ALA A 275 13.19 2.69 5.42
C ALA A 275 14.65 2.24 5.59
N VAL A 276 15.45 2.99 6.34
CA VAL A 276 16.90 2.83 6.51
C VAL A 276 17.26 1.76 7.53
N LEU A 277 16.57 1.64 8.66
CA LEU A 277 16.82 0.59 9.66
C LEU A 277 16.79 -0.84 9.08
N PRO A 278 15.79 -1.25 8.28
CA PRO A 278 15.75 -2.60 7.72
C PRO A 278 16.81 -2.77 6.64
N LEU A 279 17.12 -1.71 5.87
CA LEU A 279 18.23 -1.71 4.93
C LEU A 279 19.58 -1.89 5.62
N LEU A 280 19.78 -1.19 6.74
CA LEU A 280 20.99 -1.26 7.54
C LEU A 280 21.11 -2.62 8.24
N GLY A 281 20.01 -3.16 8.78
CA GLY A 281 19.97 -4.52 9.32
C GLY A 281 20.32 -5.57 8.27
N LEU A 282 19.83 -5.39 7.04
CA LEU A 282 20.18 -6.28 5.95
C LEU A 282 21.64 -6.09 5.48
N ALA A 283 22.14 -4.85 5.41
CA ALA A 283 23.54 -4.56 5.12
C ALA A 283 24.49 -5.16 6.16
N LEU A 284 24.12 -5.12 7.45
CA LEU A 284 24.87 -5.75 8.54
C LEU A 284 24.83 -7.28 8.45
N LEU A 285 23.66 -7.87 8.18
CA LEU A 285 23.53 -9.31 7.92
C LEU A 285 24.43 -9.74 6.74
N ILE A 286 24.56 -8.86 5.74
CA ILE A 286 25.41 -9.06 4.59
C ILE A 286 26.91 -8.95 4.97
N GLN A 287 27.30 -7.91 5.71
CA GLN A 287 28.69 -7.67 6.16
C GLN A 287 29.21 -8.72 7.16
N TRP A 288 28.34 -9.33 7.96
CA TRP A 288 28.70 -10.47 8.83
C TRP A 288 29.01 -11.76 8.07
N GLY A 289 28.80 -11.81 6.75
CA GLY A 289 29.28 -12.90 5.90
C GLY A 289 30.68 -12.66 5.35
N GLN A 290 31.35 -13.71 4.87
CA GLN A 290 32.62 -13.55 4.14
C GLN A 290 32.43 -12.59 2.95
N HIS A 291 33.42 -11.72 2.75
CA HIS A 291 33.46 -10.74 1.66
C HIS A 291 33.73 -11.49 0.34
N ASP A 292 32.69 -12.11 -0.21
CA ASP A 292 32.72 -12.69 -1.55
C ASP A 292 31.87 -11.84 -2.50
N LYS A 293 32.11 -11.95 -3.81
CA LYS A 293 31.36 -11.20 -4.85
C LYS A 293 29.84 -11.36 -4.71
N GLN A 294 29.41 -12.52 -4.22
CA GLN A 294 28.01 -12.85 -3.94
C GLN A 294 27.36 -11.93 -2.89
N THR A 295 28.13 -11.38 -1.96
CA THR A 295 27.68 -10.45 -0.91
C THR A 295 27.34 -9.07 -1.48
N ALA A 296 28.09 -8.61 -2.49
CA ALA A 296 27.83 -7.36 -3.20
C ALA A 296 26.54 -7.45 -4.05
N ASP A 297 26.36 -8.54 -4.81
CA ASP A 297 25.16 -8.76 -5.64
C ASP A 297 23.87 -8.79 -4.80
N VAL A 298 23.93 -9.41 -3.62
CA VAL A 298 22.77 -9.51 -2.72
C VAL A 298 22.43 -8.14 -2.11
N LEU A 299 23.45 -7.34 -1.77
CA LEU A 299 23.25 -5.98 -1.26
C LEU A 299 22.62 -5.09 -2.33
N GLU A 300 23.09 -5.19 -3.56
CA GLU A 300 22.53 -4.48 -4.71
C GLU A 300 21.07 -4.87 -4.94
N GLY A 301 20.74 -6.17 -4.94
CA GLY A 301 19.37 -6.66 -5.08
C GLY A 301 18.41 -6.14 -4.01
N VAL A 302 18.85 -6.01 -2.75
CA VAL A 302 18.00 -5.46 -1.69
C VAL A 302 17.89 -3.95 -1.74
N LEU A 303 18.95 -3.24 -2.11
CA LEU A 303 18.86 -1.80 -2.33
C LEU A 303 17.91 -1.47 -3.48
N ILE A 304 17.96 -2.23 -4.57
CA ILE A 304 16.98 -2.17 -5.66
C ILE A 304 15.57 -2.48 -5.17
N GLY A 305 15.39 -3.59 -4.44
CA GLY A 305 14.08 -4.03 -3.95
C GLY A 305 13.46 -3.05 -2.95
N SER A 306 14.27 -2.45 -2.08
CA SER A 306 13.83 -1.46 -1.09
C SER A 306 13.53 -0.09 -1.71
N LEU A 307 14.35 0.38 -2.66
CA LEU A 307 14.08 1.56 -3.46
C LEU A 307 12.79 1.37 -4.25
N GLY A 308 12.67 0.19 -4.88
CA GLY A 308 11.48 -0.25 -5.58
C GLY A 308 10.24 -0.22 -4.71
N MET A 309 10.29 -0.85 -3.53
CA MET A 309 9.19 -0.86 -2.57
C MET A 309 8.84 0.54 -2.05
N THR A 310 9.84 1.38 -1.83
CA THR A 310 9.65 2.78 -1.40
C THR A 310 8.93 3.57 -2.50
N GLY A 311 9.38 3.50 -3.75
CA GLY A 311 8.71 4.15 -4.88
C GLY A 311 7.29 3.62 -5.09
N VAL A 312 7.13 2.29 -5.00
CA VAL A 312 5.85 1.60 -5.22
C VAL A 312 4.80 1.97 -4.17
N CYS A 313 5.19 2.08 -2.91
CA CYS A 313 4.27 2.41 -1.83
C CYS A 313 4.09 3.93 -1.66
N ALA A 314 5.18 4.69 -1.70
CA ALA A 314 5.15 6.11 -1.37
C ALA A 314 4.40 6.93 -2.43
N GLY A 315 4.59 6.65 -3.72
CA GLY A 315 3.93 7.38 -4.81
C GLY A 315 2.41 7.38 -4.69
N PRO A 316 1.74 6.20 -4.74
CA PRO A 316 0.31 6.09 -4.55
C PRO A 316 -0.16 6.58 -3.16
N ALA A 317 0.62 6.34 -2.10
CA ALA A 317 0.27 6.81 -0.76
C ALA A 317 0.21 8.35 -0.68
N ILE A 318 1.13 9.08 -1.31
CA ILE A 318 1.09 10.55 -1.38
C ILE A 318 -0.23 11.00 -2.01
N GLY A 319 -0.61 10.42 -3.15
CA GLY A 319 -1.87 10.75 -3.84
C GLY A 319 -3.11 10.46 -3.00
N ILE A 320 -3.18 9.26 -2.40
CA ILE A 320 -4.29 8.84 -1.54
C ILE A 320 -4.41 9.75 -0.32
N LEU A 321 -3.30 10.04 0.37
CA LEU A 321 -3.30 10.89 1.56
C LEU A 321 -3.73 12.32 1.24
N SER A 322 -3.20 12.91 0.16
CA SER A 322 -3.61 14.23 -0.30
C SER A 322 -5.09 14.28 -0.67
N LEU A 323 -5.59 13.28 -1.39
CA LEU A 323 -7.01 13.19 -1.75
C LEU A 323 -7.89 13.04 -0.50
N ALA A 324 -7.57 12.10 0.40
CA ALA A 324 -8.37 11.83 1.58
C ALA A 324 -8.48 13.06 2.51
N TRP A 325 -7.39 13.82 2.67
CA TRP A 325 -7.40 15.04 3.47
C TRP A 325 -8.14 16.20 2.80
N LEU A 326 -7.85 16.48 1.53
CA LEU A 326 -8.46 17.60 0.83
C LEU A 326 -9.95 17.35 0.56
N SER A 327 -10.34 16.13 0.19
CA SER A 327 -11.75 15.77 -0.04
C SER A 327 -12.61 16.02 1.20
N LYS A 328 -12.08 15.79 2.41
CA LYS A 328 -12.79 16.07 3.67
C LYS A 328 -13.18 17.55 3.81
N ARG A 329 -12.33 18.47 3.37
CA ARG A 329 -12.57 19.92 3.46
C ARG A 329 -13.34 20.47 2.25
N TRP A 330 -13.14 19.90 1.06
CA TRP A 330 -13.75 20.37 -0.18
C TRP A 330 -15.10 19.74 -0.53
N GLN A 331 -15.40 18.53 -0.04
CA GLN A 331 -16.61 17.79 -0.42
C GLN A 331 -17.64 17.62 0.72
N ARG A 332 -17.28 17.92 1.97
CA ARG A 332 -18.29 17.90 3.04
C ARG A 332 -19.23 19.09 2.89
N ALA A 333 -20.54 18.84 3.01
CA ALA A 333 -21.59 19.85 3.02
C ALA A 333 -21.58 20.67 4.33
N ASN A 334 -20.41 21.17 4.72
CA ASN A 334 -20.24 22.07 5.85
C ASN A 334 -19.99 23.48 5.30
N ALA A 335 -20.56 24.49 5.95
CA ALA A 335 -20.41 25.90 5.60
C ALA A 335 -18.95 26.44 5.69
N GLU A 336 -17.99 25.59 6.06
CA GLU A 336 -16.57 25.93 6.21
C GLU A 336 -15.89 26.31 4.90
N LEU A 337 -16.26 25.68 3.77
CA LEU A 337 -15.60 25.95 2.49
C LEU A 337 -15.87 27.40 2.02
N PRO A 338 -17.12 27.89 1.97
CA PRO A 338 -17.40 29.30 1.70
C PRO A 338 -16.71 30.27 2.66
N LEU A 339 -16.54 29.91 3.95
CA LEU A 339 -15.83 30.76 4.91
C LEU A 339 -14.35 30.95 4.55
N LEU A 340 -13.73 30.02 3.83
CA LEU A 340 -12.36 30.21 3.30
C LEU A 340 -12.29 31.32 2.25
N ALA A 341 -13.40 31.66 1.59
CA ALA A 341 -13.43 32.81 0.67
C ALA A 341 -13.23 34.14 1.40
N LEU A 342 -13.54 34.19 2.70
CA LEU A 342 -13.38 35.38 3.54
C LEU A 342 -11.96 35.52 4.11
N LEU A 343 -11.03 34.61 3.78
CA LEU A 343 -9.66 34.71 4.26
C LEU A 343 -9.02 36.01 3.74
N PRO A 344 -8.50 36.85 4.65
CA PRO A 344 -7.95 38.14 4.26
C PRO A 344 -6.69 37.93 3.43
N GLY A 345 -6.50 38.79 2.44
CA GLY A 345 -5.34 38.74 1.55
C GLY A 345 -5.42 37.68 0.44
N LEU A 346 -6.59 37.06 0.16
CA LEU A 346 -6.78 36.16 -1.00
C LEU A 346 -6.78 36.87 -2.36
N GLY A 347 -7.05 38.17 -2.39
CA GLY A 347 -7.06 38.99 -3.60
C GLY A 347 -8.17 38.59 -4.57
N ASP A 348 -7.98 38.88 -5.85
CA ASP A 348 -8.96 38.55 -6.90
C ASP A 348 -9.11 37.03 -7.09
N PRO A 349 -10.23 36.56 -7.68
CA PRO A 349 -10.46 35.14 -7.93
C PRO A 349 -9.31 34.42 -8.64
N ALA A 350 -8.64 35.07 -9.59
CA ALA A 350 -7.47 34.51 -10.26
C ALA A 350 -6.28 34.28 -9.32
N GLN A 351 -6.04 35.21 -8.39
CA GLN A 351 -5.00 35.10 -7.38
C GLN A 351 -5.36 34.03 -6.34
N ALA A 352 -6.62 33.99 -5.91
CA ALA A 352 -7.15 32.96 -5.02
C ALA A 352 -6.96 31.55 -5.62
N ARG A 353 -7.30 31.34 -6.90
CA ARG A 353 -7.05 30.06 -7.61
C ARG A 353 -5.56 29.68 -7.58
N ARG A 354 -4.66 30.60 -7.93
CA ARG A 354 -3.20 30.33 -7.88
C ARG A 354 -2.73 29.97 -6.48
N ARG A 355 -3.24 30.63 -5.45
CA ARG A 355 -2.89 30.38 -4.04
C ARG A 355 -3.41 29.05 -3.54
N VAL A 356 -4.65 28.68 -3.89
CA VAL A 356 -5.21 27.34 -3.62
C VAL A 356 -4.37 26.25 -4.28
N LEU A 357 -4.03 26.42 -5.56
CA LEU A 357 -3.19 25.47 -6.28
C LEU A 357 -1.82 25.32 -5.62
N ARG A 358 -1.13 26.42 -5.29
CA ARG A 358 0.17 26.38 -4.58
C ARG A 358 0.07 25.75 -3.19
N ALA A 359 -1.00 26.02 -2.45
CA ALA A 359 -1.21 25.47 -1.12
C ALA A 359 -1.48 23.95 -1.19
N GLY A 360 -2.36 23.52 -2.10
CA GLY A 360 -2.80 22.13 -2.26
C GLY A 360 -1.82 21.22 -2.98
N PHE A 361 -1.16 21.71 -4.04
CA PHE A 361 -0.18 20.92 -4.81
C PHE A 361 1.23 20.97 -4.25
N GLY A 362 1.59 22.03 -3.51
CA GLY A 362 2.99 22.26 -3.13
C GLY A 362 3.61 21.06 -2.42
N LEU A 363 2.98 20.56 -1.35
CA LEU A 363 3.50 19.42 -0.59
C LEU A 363 3.54 18.11 -1.41
N PRO A 364 2.44 17.62 -2.03
CA PRO A 364 2.49 16.38 -2.78
C PRO A 364 3.47 16.42 -3.96
N LEU A 365 3.56 17.54 -4.69
CA LEU A 365 4.50 17.66 -5.80
C LEU A 365 5.95 17.69 -5.33
N ILE A 366 6.26 18.35 -4.20
CA ILE A 366 7.60 18.30 -3.61
C ILE A 366 7.96 16.86 -3.23
N LEU A 367 7.05 16.11 -2.60
CA LEU A 367 7.31 14.72 -2.24
C LEU A 367 7.51 13.82 -3.47
N HIS A 368 6.70 14.00 -4.52
CA HIS A 368 6.92 13.29 -5.78
C HIS A 368 8.25 13.66 -6.42
N ALA A 369 8.62 14.95 -6.43
CA ALA A 369 9.89 15.43 -6.97
C ALA A 369 11.09 14.90 -6.20
N LEU A 370 11.02 14.83 -4.87
CA LEU A 370 12.07 14.22 -4.03
C LEU A 370 12.26 12.73 -4.34
N LEU A 371 11.19 11.98 -4.57
CA LEU A 371 11.26 10.58 -4.96
C LEU A 371 11.82 10.39 -6.39
N VAL A 372 11.44 11.26 -7.33
CA VAL A 372 12.00 11.29 -8.69
C VAL A 372 13.50 11.60 -8.64
N MET A 373 13.88 12.62 -7.86
CA MET A 373 15.28 13.01 -7.67
C MET A 373 16.08 11.89 -7.03
N LEU A 374 15.56 11.22 -5.99
CA LEU A 374 16.19 10.06 -5.38
C LEU A 374 16.41 8.94 -6.40
N THR A 375 15.39 8.62 -7.20
CA THR A 375 15.48 7.60 -8.26
C THR A 375 16.52 8.00 -9.31
N GLY A 376 16.56 9.27 -9.72
CA GLY A 376 17.54 9.80 -10.67
C GLY A 376 18.97 9.76 -10.15
N ILE A 377 19.20 10.12 -8.88
CA ILE A 377 20.51 9.99 -8.23
C ILE A 377 20.95 8.52 -8.24
N VAL A 378 20.05 7.60 -7.90
CA VAL A 378 20.36 6.16 -7.92
C VAL A 378 20.66 5.67 -9.34
N MET A 379 19.95 6.15 -10.37
CA MET A 379 20.26 5.83 -11.77
C MET A 379 21.65 6.31 -12.20
N LEU A 380 22.08 7.49 -11.73
CA LEU A 380 23.43 8.01 -11.99
C LEU A 380 24.51 7.24 -11.22
N CYS A 381 24.21 6.74 -10.03
CA CYS A 381 25.14 5.91 -9.27
C CYS A 381 25.22 4.46 -9.81
N TRP A 382 24.13 3.93 -10.37
CA TRP A 382 24.02 2.56 -10.91
C TRP A 382 23.66 2.52 -12.39
N HIS A 383 24.65 2.84 -13.23
CA HIS A 383 24.53 2.81 -14.69
C HIS A 383 24.07 1.45 -15.25
N GLY A 384 24.46 0.34 -14.62
CA GLY A 384 24.08 -1.02 -15.05
C GLY A 384 22.59 -1.34 -14.92
N HIS A 385 21.85 -0.59 -14.08
CA HIS A 385 20.45 -0.86 -13.74
C HIS A 385 19.48 0.19 -14.27
N VAL A 386 19.94 1.11 -15.14
CA VAL A 386 19.16 2.24 -15.68
C VAL A 386 17.85 1.79 -16.33
N ALA A 387 17.88 0.70 -17.11
CA ALA A 387 16.69 0.18 -17.77
C ALA A 387 15.60 -0.22 -16.77
N MET A 388 15.95 -0.96 -15.71
CA MET A 388 15.02 -1.37 -14.67
C MET A 388 14.55 -0.17 -13.82
N LEU A 389 15.47 0.73 -13.44
CA LEU A 389 15.13 1.93 -12.67
C LEU A 389 14.24 2.91 -13.45
N SER A 390 14.29 2.91 -14.79
CA SER A 390 13.39 3.72 -15.62
C SER A 390 11.91 3.37 -15.42
N PHE A 391 11.58 2.12 -15.10
CA PHE A 391 10.20 1.72 -14.79
C PHE A 391 9.74 2.20 -13.42
N LEU A 392 10.64 2.29 -12.44
CA LEU A 392 10.35 2.94 -11.16
C LEU A 392 10.11 4.44 -11.34
N LEU A 393 10.94 5.09 -12.16
CA LEU A 393 10.74 6.49 -12.54
C LEU A 393 9.39 6.69 -13.25
N LEU A 394 9.07 5.83 -14.21
CA LEU A 394 7.78 5.85 -14.92
C LEU A 394 6.60 5.68 -13.94
N ALA A 395 6.70 4.74 -12.99
CA ALA A 395 5.68 4.54 -11.98
C ALA A 395 5.50 5.76 -11.08
N GLN A 396 6.60 6.42 -10.72
CA GLN A 396 6.56 7.61 -9.88
C GLN A 396 5.98 8.82 -10.61
N LEU A 397 6.32 9.02 -11.88
CA LEU A 397 5.74 10.06 -12.73
C LEU A 397 4.25 9.82 -12.97
N GLY A 398 3.87 8.56 -13.21
CA GLY A 398 2.48 8.16 -13.35
C GLY A 398 1.65 8.40 -12.08
N ALA A 399 2.19 8.03 -10.91
CA ALA A 399 1.57 8.35 -9.62
C ALA A 399 1.42 9.86 -9.41
N ALA A 400 2.43 10.66 -9.77
CA ALA A 400 2.35 12.12 -9.72
C ALA A 400 1.26 12.68 -10.64
N ALA A 401 1.14 12.15 -11.87
CA ALA A 401 0.09 12.54 -12.82
C ALA A 401 -1.31 12.22 -12.28
N VAL A 402 -1.49 11.05 -11.65
CA VAL A 402 -2.73 10.67 -10.97
C VAL A 402 -3.06 11.64 -9.84
N THR A 403 -2.10 11.95 -8.97
CA THR A 403 -2.27 12.93 -7.89
C THR A 403 -2.69 14.29 -8.46
N VAL A 404 -2.04 14.77 -9.52
CA VAL A 404 -2.38 16.04 -10.17
C VAL A 404 -3.80 16.05 -10.72
N ALA A 405 -4.16 15.03 -11.51
CA ALA A 405 -5.45 14.93 -12.15
C ALA A 405 -6.60 14.88 -11.12
N VAL A 406 -6.45 14.04 -10.10
CA VAL A 406 -7.48 13.86 -9.06
C VAL A 406 -7.67 15.13 -8.24
N LEU A 407 -6.58 15.78 -7.81
CA LEU A 407 -6.68 17.03 -7.04
C LEU A 407 -7.21 18.21 -7.88
N LEU A 408 -6.89 18.29 -9.17
CA LEU A 408 -7.46 19.32 -10.05
C LEU A 408 -8.98 19.14 -10.20
N ASN A 409 -9.46 17.90 -10.32
CA ASN A 409 -10.91 17.63 -10.35
C ASN A 409 -11.58 17.98 -9.02
N LEU A 410 -10.91 17.71 -7.91
CA LEU A 410 -11.38 18.08 -6.58
C LEU A 410 -11.50 19.60 -6.43
N PHE A 411 -10.50 20.38 -6.84
CA PHE A 411 -10.55 21.85 -6.78
C PHE A 411 -11.53 22.46 -7.78
N GLY A 412 -11.69 21.85 -8.95
CA GLY A 412 -12.78 22.17 -9.87
C GLY A 412 -14.17 21.77 -9.34
N GLY A 413 -14.23 21.19 -8.15
CA GLY A 413 -15.41 20.67 -7.45
C GLY A 413 -16.25 19.70 -8.27
N ARG A 414 -15.59 18.92 -9.13
CA ARG A 414 -16.19 17.73 -9.72
C ARG A 414 -16.11 16.61 -8.70
N HIS A 415 -17.26 16.08 -8.33
CA HIS A 415 -17.33 14.82 -7.60
C HIS A 415 -17.05 13.68 -8.58
N LEU A 416 -15.78 13.27 -8.67
CA LEU A 416 -15.45 12.01 -9.32
C LEU A 416 -16.19 10.89 -8.58
N SER A 417 -16.89 10.05 -9.32
CA SER A 417 -17.59 8.92 -8.71
C SER A 417 -16.58 8.02 -7.99
N ILE A 418 -17.05 7.34 -6.94
CA ILE A 418 -16.21 6.42 -6.18
C ILE A 418 -15.59 5.34 -7.07
N TRP A 419 -16.28 4.98 -8.16
CA TRP A 419 -15.80 4.04 -9.17
C TRP A 419 -14.66 4.60 -9.99
N VAL A 420 -14.74 5.84 -10.48
CA VAL A 420 -13.64 6.45 -11.24
C VAL A 420 -12.40 6.60 -10.37
N ASN A 421 -12.54 7.15 -9.16
CA ASN A 421 -11.42 7.26 -8.23
C ASN A 421 -10.85 5.89 -7.85
N GLY A 422 -11.71 4.92 -7.55
CA GLY A 422 -11.30 3.55 -7.23
C GLY A 422 -10.54 2.88 -8.37
N SER A 423 -11.04 2.98 -9.59
CA SER A 423 -10.41 2.40 -10.78
C SER A 423 -9.07 3.06 -11.11
N VAL A 424 -8.97 4.39 -11.01
CA VAL A 424 -7.71 5.11 -11.25
C VAL A 424 -6.66 4.74 -10.21
N LEU A 425 -7.02 4.71 -8.93
CA LEU A 425 -6.11 4.31 -7.86
C LEU A 425 -5.70 2.84 -7.97
N ALA A 426 -6.64 1.94 -8.29
CA ALA A 426 -6.36 0.53 -8.48
C ALA A 426 -5.45 0.31 -9.70
N ALA A 427 -5.74 0.94 -10.84
CA ALA A 427 -4.91 0.86 -12.03
C ALA A 427 -3.50 1.41 -11.77
N SER A 428 -3.38 2.56 -11.10
CA SER A 428 -2.08 3.12 -10.71
C SER A 428 -1.32 2.14 -9.80
N PHE A 429 -1.98 1.58 -8.78
CA PHE A 429 -1.34 0.64 -7.86
C PHE A 429 -0.84 -0.62 -8.56
N VAL A 430 -1.68 -1.23 -9.43
CA VAL A 430 -1.31 -2.41 -10.21
C VAL A 430 -0.15 -2.11 -11.16
N LEU A 431 -0.22 -1.02 -11.93
CA LEU A 431 0.86 -0.65 -12.84
C LEU A 431 2.16 -0.35 -12.10
N THR A 432 2.07 0.29 -10.94
CA THR A 432 3.23 0.56 -10.08
C THR A 432 3.86 -0.74 -9.56
N LEU A 433 3.05 -1.73 -9.13
CA LEU A 433 3.55 -3.07 -8.76
C LEU A 433 4.19 -3.79 -9.96
N LEU A 434 3.56 -3.76 -11.13
CA LEU A 434 4.12 -4.38 -12.34
C LEU A 434 5.42 -3.72 -12.79
N SER A 435 5.55 -2.39 -12.64
CA SER A 435 6.78 -1.64 -12.85
C SER A 435 7.92 -2.00 -11.90
N LEU A 436 7.63 -2.67 -10.78
CA LEU A 436 8.65 -3.24 -9.90
C LEU A 436 8.96 -4.69 -10.30
N VAL A 437 7.92 -5.51 -10.47
CA VAL A 437 8.06 -6.97 -10.63
C VAL A 437 8.56 -7.35 -12.02
N LEU A 438 7.98 -6.83 -13.10
CA LEU A 438 8.32 -7.27 -14.46
C LEU A 438 9.76 -6.94 -14.84
N PRO A 439 10.28 -5.72 -14.59
CA PRO A 439 11.68 -5.40 -14.87
C PRO A 439 12.66 -6.25 -14.06
N ALA A 440 12.36 -6.50 -12.78
CA ALA A 440 13.16 -7.34 -11.92
C ALA A 440 13.17 -8.81 -12.41
N MET A 441 12.04 -9.32 -12.91
CA MET A 441 11.97 -10.66 -13.48
C MET A 441 12.59 -10.76 -14.89
N SER A 442 12.65 -9.67 -15.65
CA SER A 442 13.21 -9.69 -17.02
C SER A 442 14.72 -9.45 -17.08
N TRP A 443 15.24 -8.66 -16.14
CA TRP A 443 16.65 -8.21 -16.12
C TRP A 443 17.35 -8.51 -14.79
N GLY A 444 16.69 -9.21 -13.87
CA GLY A 444 17.32 -9.68 -12.63
C GLY A 444 18.29 -10.83 -12.87
N ARG A 445 18.83 -11.35 -11.77
CA ARG A 445 19.86 -12.41 -11.75
C ARG A 445 19.46 -13.66 -12.52
N ASP A 446 18.20 -14.09 -12.35
CA ASP A 446 17.62 -15.25 -13.02
C ASP A 446 16.42 -14.79 -13.88
N PRO A 447 16.67 -14.34 -15.13
CA PRO A 447 15.62 -13.76 -15.97
C PRO A 447 14.61 -14.82 -16.39
N VAL A 448 13.34 -14.52 -16.20
CA VAL A 448 12.25 -15.41 -16.60
C VAL A 448 11.97 -15.24 -18.09
N VAL A 449 12.04 -16.34 -18.83
CA VAL A 449 11.75 -16.40 -20.26
C VAL A 449 10.34 -15.86 -20.54
N GLY A 450 10.22 -14.97 -21.53
CA GLY A 450 8.94 -14.40 -21.97
C GLY A 450 8.47 -13.16 -21.20
N VAL A 451 8.94 -12.90 -19.97
CA VAL A 451 8.51 -11.72 -19.19
C VAL A 451 8.93 -10.41 -19.84
N LYS A 452 10.07 -10.38 -20.54
CA LYS A 452 10.53 -9.21 -21.29
C LYS A 452 9.52 -8.74 -22.34
N MET A 453 8.70 -9.64 -22.89
CA MET A 453 7.65 -9.31 -23.86
C MET A 453 6.46 -8.57 -23.22
N ALA A 454 6.31 -8.64 -21.89
CA ALA A 454 5.28 -7.91 -21.14
C ALA A 454 5.66 -6.45 -20.83
N LEU A 455 6.92 -6.05 -21.06
CA LEU A 455 7.39 -4.69 -20.77
C LEU A 455 6.81 -3.63 -21.73
N PRO A 456 6.76 -3.81 -23.07
CA PRO A 456 6.12 -2.83 -23.95
C PRO A 456 4.62 -2.61 -23.66
N PRO A 457 3.81 -3.67 -23.42
CA PRO A 457 2.43 -3.50 -22.94
C PRO A 457 2.32 -2.70 -21.64
N LEU A 458 3.26 -2.88 -20.70
CA LEU A 458 3.30 -2.09 -19.46
C LEU A 458 3.51 -0.59 -19.75
N VAL A 459 4.42 -0.25 -20.66
CA VAL A 459 4.64 1.15 -21.09
C VAL A 459 3.38 1.70 -21.76
N ALA A 460 2.76 0.93 -22.66
CA ALA A 460 1.52 1.32 -23.32
C ALA A 460 0.37 1.56 -22.31
N ALA A 461 0.25 0.72 -21.28
CA ALA A 461 -0.74 0.89 -20.22
C ALA A 461 -0.48 2.17 -19.39
N TRP A 462 0.78 2.50 -19.09
CA TRP A 462 1.14 3.77 -18.47
C TRP A 462 0.81 4.97 -19.35
N LEU A 463 1.08 4.91 -20.65
CA LEU A 463 0.72 5.97 -21.60
C LEU A 463 -0.80 6.17 -21.70
N LEU A 464 -1.57 5.08 -21.71
CA LEU A 464 -3.03 5.12 -21.70
C LEU A 464 -3.55 5.77 -20.40
N LEU A 465 -3.00 5.37 -19.25
CA LEU A 465 -3.36 5.98 -17.97
C LEU A 465 -3.00 7.46 -17.95
N ALA A 466 -1.80 7.84 -18.43
CA ALA A 466 -1.35 9.22 -18.51
C ALA A 466 -2.26 10.06 -19.42
N ALA A 467 -2.66 9.55 -20.58
CA ALA A 467 -3.63 10.21 -21.46
C ALA A 467 -4.98 10.43 -20.76
N GLY A 468 -5.47 9.41 -20.04
CA GLY A 468 -6.66 9.53 -19.19
C GLY A 468 -6.52 10.60 -18.09
N MET A 469 -5.36 10.65 -17.43
CA MET A 469 -5.06 11.65 -16.39
C MET A 469 -4.95 13.06 -16.95
N VAL A 470 -4.34 13.25 -18.13
CA VAL A 470 -4.29 14.54 -18.82
C VAL A 470 -5.70 15.01 -19.18
N TRP A 471 -6.55 14.12 -19.68
CA TRP A 471 -7.95 14.43 -19.99
C TRP A 471 -8.73 14.83 -18.73
N LEU A 472 -8.59 14.08 -17.63
CA LEU A 472 -9.20 14.41 -16.34
C LEU A 472 -8.67 15.74 -15.80
N ALA A 473 -7.36 15.96 -15.84
CA ALA A 473 -6.72 17.20 -15.39
C ALA A 473 -7.22 18.41 -16.18
N ARG A 474 -7.32 18.29 -17.52
CA ARG A 474 -7.88 19.34 -18.39
C ARG A 474 -9.32 19.66 -18.04
N ARG A 475 -10.15 18.65 -17.75
CA ARG A 475 -11.53 18.86 -17.29
C ARG A 475 -11.57 19.57 -15.95
N GLY A 476 -10.86 19.08 -14.94
CA GLY A 476 -10.78 19.72 -13.62
C GLY A 476 -10.28 21.17 -13.70
N TRP A 477 -9.29 21.44 -14.55
CA TRP A 477 -8.77 22.78 -14.81
C TRP A 477 -9.83 23.71 -15.41
N ARG A 478 -10.56 23.27 -16.43
CA ARG A 478 -11.62 24.08 -17.07
C ARG A 478 -12.71 24.46 -16.08
N GLU A 479 -13.19 23.52 -15.28
CA GLU A 479 -14.20 23.80 -14.24
C GLU A 479 -13.68 24.79 -13.19
N LEU A 480 -12.43 24.63 -12.75
CA LEU A 480 -11.80 25.56 -11.81
C LEU A 480 -11.73 26.98 -12.37
N MET A 481 -11.48 27.13 -13.68
CA MET A 481 -11.44 28.44 -14.34
C MET A 481 -12.82 29.04 -14.53
N GLN A 482 -13.86 28.22 -14.73
CA GLN A 482 -15.25 28.67 -14.91
C GLN A 482 -15.91 29.13 -13.60
N ARG A 483 -15.47 28.61 -12.45
CA ARG A 483 -16.02 28.99 -11.15
C ARG A 483 -15.76 30.46 -10.81
N PRO A 484 -16.73 31.20 -10.26
CA PRO A 484 -16.55 32.60 -9.88
C PRO A 484 -15.48 32.76 -8.79
N HIS A 485 -15.40 31.81 -7.86
CA HIS A 485 -14.35 31.73 -6.83
C HIS A 485 -14.05 30.26 -6.48
N PRO A 486 -12.80 29.87 -6.15
CA PRO A 486 -12.45 28.46 -5.89
C PRO A 486 -13.17 27.83 -4.69
N PHE A 487 -13.75 28.63 -3.80
CA PHE A 487 -14.45 28.18 -2.60
C PHE A 487 -15.97 28.33 -2.66
N LEU A 488 -16.50 28.96 -3.70
CA LEU A 488 -17.94 29.14 -3.87
C LEU A 488 -18.49 28.08 -4.84
N PRO A 489 -19.73 27.61 -4.63
CA PRO A 489 -20.42 26.83 -5.64
C PRO A 489 -20.54 27.66 -6.93
N GLY A 490 -20.37 26.98 -8.07
CA GLY A 490 -20.56 27.56 -9.40
C GLY A 490 -21.97 27.36 -9.91
#